data_AF-A0A418MS48-F1
#
_entry.id   AF-A0A418MS48-F1
#
_cell.length_a   1.000
_cell.length_b   1.000
_cell.length_c   1.000
_cell.angle_alpha   90.00
_cell.angle_beta   90.00
_cell.angle_gamma   90.00
#
_symmetry.space_group_name_H-M   'P 1'
#
loop_
_entity.id
_entity.type
_entity.pdbx_description
1 polymer ?
#
loop_
_entity_poly.entity_id
_entity_poly.type
_entity_poly.pdbx_seq_one_letter_code
_entity_poly.pdbx_strand_id
1 'polypeptide(L)'
;MAVEDDVVSTFAIWAACGILTDNHKLVRAFSRKAARTTSGPPGSLPAGTSNLKCGSEKWGYRHIVKNHLSQWENDARIEGSNWRDLADFAIAVALSDPDRVTYRQSNDTYCFSREIYLVDKRTGRIVAYRYPNVSIAAVSKNIITAFPASAQCR
;
A
#
# COMPACT_ATOMS: atom_id res chain seq x y z
N MET A 1 12.92 -34.23 17.77
CA MET A 1 12.61 -33.88 16.38
C MET A 1 11.10 -33.65 16.33
N ALA A 2 10.68 -32.39 16.42
CA ALA A 2 9.29 -32.00 16.25
C ALA A 2 9.33 -30.82 15.27
N VAL A 3 8.80 -31.05 14.08
CA VAL A 3 8.46 -29.99 13.13
C VAL A 3 7.11 -29.46 13.62
N GLU A 4 7.10 -28.25 14.15
CA GLU A 4 5.84 -27.57 14.44
C GLU A 4 5.28 -27.13 13.08
N ASP A 5 4.22 -27.82 12.66
CA ASP A 5 3.39 -27.41 11.54
C ASP A 5 2.88 -26.00 11.84
N ASP A 6 3.51 -25.03 11.19
CA ASP A 6 3.15 -23.63 11.21
C ASP A 6 1.72 -23.54 10.65
N VAL A 7 0.75 -23.40 11.56
CA VAL A 7 -0.64 -23.14 11.20
C VAL A 7 -0.62 -21.83 10.44
N VAL A 8 -0.67 -21.91 9.11
CA VAL A 8 -0.87 -20.76 8.24
C VAL A 8 -2.16 -20.11 8.69
N SER A 9 -1.98 -19.05 9.48
CA SER A 9 -3.00 -18.14 9.98
C SER A 9 -3.84 -17.68 8.78
N THR A 10 -5.01 -18.29 8.59
CA THR A 10 -5.98 -17.93 7.53
C THR A 10 -6.69 -16.60 7.82
N PHE A 11 -6.14 -15.78 8.72
CA PHE A 11 -6.66 -14.47 9.02
C PHE A 11 -6.47 -13.58 7.78
N ALA A 12 -7.56 -12.96 7.34
CA ALA A 12 -7.50 -11.96 6.30
C ALA A 12 -6.46 -10.90 6.65
N ILE A 13 -5.50 -10.65 5.75
CA ILE A 13 -4.39 -9.71 5.98
C ILE A 13 -4.91 -8.33 6.37
N TRP A 14 -6.09 -7.95 5.86
CA TRP A 14 -6.76 -6.70 6.18
C TRP A 14 -8.03 -6.93 7.00
N ALA A 15 -8.21 -6.16 8.06
CA ALA A 15 -9.42 -6.20 8.86
C ALA A 15 -10.64 -5.72 8.04
N ALA A 16 -11.79 -6.33 8.29
CA ALA A 16 -13.02 -6.03 7.55
C ALA A 16 -13.41 -4.55 7.65
N CYS A 17 -13.84 -3.97 6.53
CA CYS A 17 -14.36 -2.61 6.45
C CYS A 17 -15.60 -2.58 5.55
N GLY A 18 -16.79 -2.60 6.18
CA GLY A 18 -18.08 -2.50 5.50
C GLY A 18 -18.49 -1.05 5.25
N ILE A 19 -19.63 -0.83 4.59
CA ILE A 19 -20.11 0.53 4.25
C ILE A 19 -20.40 1.38 5.51
N LEU A 20 -20.96 0.77 6.55
CA LEU A 20 -21.33 1.46 7.80
C LEU A 20 -20.26 1.44 8.89
N THR A 21 -19.11 0.80 8.63
CA THR A 21 -18.02 0.72 9.61
C THR A 21 -17.48 2.13 9.90
N ASP A 22 -17.01 2.38 11.13
CA ASP A 22 -16.41 3.67 11.47
C ASP A 22 -15.25 4.03 10.51
N ASN A 23 -15.21 5.30 10.08
CA ASN A 23 -14.20 5.78 9.12
C ASN A 23 -12.77 5.67 9.65
N HIS A 24 -12.60 5.73 10.97
CA HIS A 24 -11.31 5.69 11.63
C HIS A 24 -10.90 4.28 12.10
N LYS A 25 -11.76 3.26 11.92
CA LYS A 25 -11.40 1.87 12.18
C LYS A 25 -10.14 1.49 11.40
N LEU A 26 -9.17 0.91 12.10
CA LEU A 26 -7.96 0.37 11.51
C LEU A 26 -8.28 -0.83 10.62
N VAL A 27 -7.76 -0.80 9.40
CA VAL A 27 -7.78 -1.93 8.46
C VAL A 27 -6.45 -2.67 8.52
N ARG A 28 -5.34 -1.92 8.46
CA ARG A 28 -3.98 -2.45 8.48
C ARG A 28 -3.00 -1.36 8.90
N ALA A 29 -1.98 -1.72 9.67
CA ALA A 29 -0.85 -0.85 10.00
C ALA A 29 0.39 -1.32 9.23
N PHE A 30 1.16 -0.38 8.68
CA PHE A 30 2.39 -0.66 7.91
C PHE A 30 3.57 0.07 8.51
N SER A 31 4.72 -0.61 8.59
CA SER A 31 6.00 0.04 8.88
C SER A 31 6.41 0.93 7.71
N ARG A 32 6.93 2.11 8.02
CA ARG A 32 7.32 3.13 7.04
C ARG A 32 8.69 3.71 7.39
N LYS A 33 9.56 3.80 6.38
CA LYS A 33 10.83 4.53 6.44
C LYS A 33 10.60 6.05 6.52
N ALA A 34 11.58 6.79 7.00
CA ALA A 34 11.47 8.25 7.00
C ALA A 34 11.36 8.78 5.55
N ALA A 35 10.40 9.68 5.30
CA ALA A 35 10.38 10.46 4.06
C ALA A 35 11.43 11.55 4.18
N ARG A 36 12.60 11.32 3.58
CA ARG A 36 13.51 12.41 3.21
C ARG A 36 13.15 12.76 1.78
N THR A 37 12.57 13.94 1.58
CA THR A 37 12.12 14.36 0.27
C THR A 37 13.33 14.72 -0.60
N THR A 38 13.31 14.34 -1.87
CA THR A 38 14.25 14.88 -2.87
C THR A 38 13.77 16.22 -3.43
N SER A 39 12.51 16.58 -3.17
CA SER A 39 11.84 17.79 -3.61
C SER A 39 10.77 18.19 -2.59
N GLY A 40 10.91 19.36 -1.96
CA GLY A 40 9.93 19.92 -1.01
C GLY A 40 10.57 20.65 0.18
N PRO A 41 9.76 21.33 1.03
CA PRO A 41 10.24 22.02 2.22
C PRO A 41 10.91 21.04 3.21
N PRO A 42 11.88 21.51 4.01
CA PRO A 42 12.48 20.70 5.06
C PRO A 42 11.41 20.35 6.11
N GLY A 43 10.89 19.14 5.98
CA GLY A 43 9.93 18.51 6.87
C GLY A 43 9.95 17.05 6.53
N SER A 44 10.71 16.25 7.26
CA SER A 44 10.74 14.81 7.04
C SER A 44 9.56 14.19 7.73
N LEU A 45 8.77 13.39 7.01
CA LEU A 45 7.88 12.44 7.66
C LEU A 45 8.78 11.43 8.40
N PRO A 46 8.77 11.34 9.74
CA PRO A 46 9.65 10.42 10.44
C PRO A 46 9.29 8.97 10.10
N ALA A 47 10.28 8.09 10.27
CA ALA A 47 10.03 6.66 10.28
C ALA A 47 9.01 6.32 11.37
N GLY A 48 8.27 5.24 11.17
CA GLY A 48 7.23 4.80 12.10
C GLY A 48 6.14 4.04 11.39
N THR A 49 4.90 4.21 11.84
CA THR A 49 3.75 3.47 11.31
C THR A 49 2.84 4.37 10.47
N SER A 50 2.37 3.84 9.34
CA SER A 50 1.25 4.38 8.58
C SER A 50 0.04 3.49 8.73
N ASN A 51 -1.12 4.08 9.01
CA ASN A 51 -2.36 3.32 9.17
C ASN A 51 -3.22 3.43 7.91
N LEU A 52 -3.59 2.28 7.33
CA LEU A 52 -4.74 2.19 6.44
C LEU A 52 -5.98 2.07 7.32
N LYS A 53 -6.81 3.10 7.31
CA LYS A 53 -8.12 3.11 7.98
C LYS A 53 -9.23 2.87 6.96
N CYS A 54 -10.42 2.55 7.45
CA CYS A 54 -11.61 2.37 6.63
C CYS A 54 -11.82 3.55 5.65
N GLY A 55 -11.69 4.77 6.15
CA GLY A 55 -11.70 5.98 5.35
C GLY A 55 -13.05 6.30 4.75
N SER A 56 -13.06 7.00 3.62
CA SER A 56 -14.27 7.30 2.85
C SER A 56 -13.99 7.10 1.37
N GLU A 57 -14.92 7.46 0.50
CA GLU A 57 -14.67 7.47 -0.94
C GLU A 57 -13.53 8.40 -1.38
N LYS A 58 -13.10 9.32 -0.50
CA LYS A 58 -12.04 10.31 -0.75
C LYS A 58 -10.68 9.93 -0.16
N TRP A 59 -10.62 8.98 0.78
CA TRP A 59 -9.36 8.55 1.39
C TRP A 59 -9.45 7.15 2.03
N GLY A 60 -8.32 6.49 2.27
CA GLY A 60 -8.23 5.21 2.98
C GLY A 60 -8.70 4.01 2.16
N TYR A 61 -9.07 2.94 2.85
CA TYR A 61 -9.44 1.66 2.22
C TYR A 61 -10.60 1.80 1.24
N ARG A 62 -11.67 2.52 1.60
CA ARG A 62 -12.83 2.71 0.72
C ARG A 62 -12.48 3.47 -0.56
N HIS A 63 -11.54 4.40 -0.49
CA HIS A 63 -11.06 5.12 -1.67
C HIS A 63 -10.26 4.21 -2.60
N ILE A 64 -9.41 3.33 -2.06
CA ILE A 64 -8.70 2.29 -2.82
C ILE A 64 -9.71 1.37 -3.51
N VAL A 65 -10.70 0.87 -2.76
CA VAL A 65 -11.72 -0.01 -3.33
C VAL A 65 -12.51 0.71 -4.43
N LYS A 66 -12.96 1.93 -4.18
CA LYS A 66 -13.78 2.68 -5.14
C LYS A 66 -13.04 3.02 -6.44
N ASN A 67 -11.79 3.45 -6.34
CA ASN A 67 -11.08 4.06 -7.49
C ASN A 67 -9.98 3.16 -8.07
N HIS A 68 -9.50 2.17 -7.33
CA HIS A 68 -8.30 1.40 -7.66
C HIS A 68 -8.48 -0.13 -7.55
N LEU A 69 -9.65 -0.63 -7.15
CA LEU A 69 -9.90 -2.08 -7.05
C LEU A 69 -9.63 -2.78 -8.37
N SER A 70 -10.18 -2.28 -9.48
CA SER A 70 -10.00 -2.92 -10.78
C SER A 70 -8.54 -3.00 -11.21
N GLN A 71 -7.72 -2.01 -10.84
CA GLN A 71 -6.27 -2.04 -11.13
C GLN A 71 -5.58 -3.16 -10.34
N TRP A 72 -5.86 -3.24 -9.03
CA TRP A 72 -5.33 -4.31 -8.18
C TRP A 72 -5.82 -5.70 -8.59
N GLU A 73 -7.10 -5.85 -8.95
CA GLU A 73 -7.65 -7.13 -9.39
C GLU A 73 -7.08 -7.59 -10.72
N ASN A 74 -6.83 -6.68 -11.66
CA ASN A 74 -6.21 -7.02 -12.94
C ASN A 74 -4.77 -7.51 -12.74
N ASP A 75 -3.97 -6.80 -11.95
CA ASP A 75 -2.59 -7.19 -11.66
C ASP A 75 -2.53 -8.49 -10.84
N ALA A 76 -3.42 -8.66 -9.85
CA ALA A 76 -3.48 -9.87 -9.05
C ALA A 76 -3.93 -11.10 -9.86
N ARG A 77 -4.83 -10.92 -10.84
CA ARG A 77 -5.22 -12.00 -11.77
C ARG A 77 -4.04 -12.47 -12.61
N ILE A 78 -3.21 -11.53 -13.08
CA ILE A 78 -2.01 -11.84 -13.88
C ILE A 78 -0.99 -12.64 -13.04
N GLU A 79 -0.77 -12.22 -11.79
CA GLU A 79 0.11 -12.92 -10.84
C GLU A 79 -0.51 -14.23 -10.29
N GLY A 80 -1.84 -14.40 -10.36
CA GLY A 80 -2.53 -15.53 -9.75
C GLY A 80 -2.67 -15.42 -8.23
N SER A 81 -2.91 -14.21 -7.72
CA SER A 81 -3.06 -13.89 -6.29
C SER A 81 -4.40 -13.22 -5.96
N ASN A 82 -4.67 -13.02 -4.67
CA ASN A 82 -5.75 -12.13 -4.23
C ASN A 82 -5.31 -10.67 -4.33
N TRP A 83 -6.21 -9.78 -4.75
CA TRP A 83 -5.90 -8.35 -4.87
C TRP A 83 -5.43 -7.73 -3.55
N ARG A 84 -5.95 -8.19 -2.40
CA ARG A 84 -5.52 -7.70 -1.08
C ARG A 84 -4.11 -8.15 -0.75
N ASP A 85 -3.73 -9.37 -1.10
CA ASP A 85 -2.38 -9.89 -0.85
C ASP A 85 -1.35 -9.09 -1.66
N LEU A 86 -1.66 -8.88 -2.95
CA LEU A 86 -0.81 -8.07 -3.82
C LEU A 86 -0.71 -6.62 -3.33
N ALA A 87 -1.85 -6.00 -2.98
CA ALA A 87 -1.87 -4.63 -2.48
C ALA A 87 -1.13 -4.50 -1.13
N ASP A 88 -1.30 -5.44 -0.20
CA ASP A 88 -0.60 -5.44 1.08
C ASP A 88 0.91 -5.54 0.89
N PHE A 89 1.37 -6.51 0.08
CA PHE A 89 2.78 -6.65 -0.27
C PHE A 89 3.32 -5.35 -0.88
N ALA A 90 2.67 -4.84 -1.93
CA ALA A 90 3.11 -3.67 -2.67
C ALA A 90 3.19 -2.40 -1.79
N ILE A 91 2.19 -2.20 -0.91
CA ILE A 91 2.19 -1.09 0.05
C ILE A 91 3.32 -1.27 1.08
N ALA A 92 3.47 -2.48 1.64
CA ALA A 92 4.48 -2.76 2.64
C ALA A 92 5.88 -2.45 2.11
N VAL A 93 6.23 -2.97 0.92
CA VAL A 93 7.57 -2.76 0.35
C VAL A 93 7.82 -1.32 -0.06
N ALA A 94 6.81 -0.63 -0.62
CA ALA A 94 6.95 0.78 -0.98
C ALA A 94 7.16 1.68 0.25
N LEU A 95 6.58 1.34 1.40
CA LEU A 95 6.75 2.11 2.63
C LEU A 95 8.02 1.74 3.40
N SER A 96 8.41 0.47 3.45
CA SER A 96 9.58 0.02 4.20
C SER A 96 10.89 0.33 3.48
N ASP A 97 10.88 0.26 2.15
CA ASP A 97 12.06 0.47 1.32
C ASP A 97 11.67 1.14 -0.03
N PRO A 98 11.34 2.44 -0.01
CA PRO A 98 11.00 3.18 -1.22
C PRO A 98 12.24 3.45 -2.09
N ASP A 99 12.08 3.37 -3.41
CA ASP A 99 13.04 3.93 -4.36
C ASP A 99 12.90 5.47 -4.42
N ARG A 100 11.67 5.97 -4.30
CA ARG A 100 11.35 7.39 -4.40
C ARG A 100 10.34 7.82 -3.36
N VAL A 101 10.59 9.01 -2.79
CA VAL A 101 9.65 9.71 -1.93
C VAL A 101 9.50 11.16 -2.36
N THR A 102 8.28 11.57 -2.69
CA THR A 102 7.97 12.94 -3.12
C THR A 102 6.93 13.57 -2.21
N TYR A 103 7.13 14.83 -1.85
CA TYR A 103 6.11 15.61 -1.13
C TYR A 103 5.24 16.40 -2.10
N ARG A 104 3.93 16.27 -1.95
CA ARG A 104 2.90 16.91 -2.78
C ARG A 104 2.23 18.03 -2.00
N GLN A 105 2.69 19.25 -2.25
CA GLN A 105 2.18 20.46 -1.58
C GLN A 105 0.68 20.68 -1.79
N SER A 106 0.14 20.30 -2.96
CA SER A 106 -1.27 20.55 -3.32
C SER A 106 -2.28 19.82 -2.42
N ASN A 107 -1.88 18.76 -1.74
CA ASN A 107 -2.75 17.98 -0.87
C ASN A 107 -2.08 17.54 0.44
N ASP A 108 -0.93 18.12 0.79
CA ASP A 108 -0.17 17.84 2.01
C ASP A 108 0.07 16.33 2.24
N THR A 109 0.57 15.65 1.20
CA THR A 109 0.88 14.21 1.25
C THR A 109 2.31 13.89 0.84
N TYR A 110 2.85 12.82 1.42
CA TYR A 110 4.06 12.16 0.93
C TYR A 110 3.66 10.95 0.10
N CYS A 111 4.17 10.88 -1.12
CA CYS A 111 4.02 9.72 -1.98
C CYS A 111 5.29 8.86 -1.89
N PHE A 112 5.11 7.59 -1.55
CA PHE A 112 6.14 6.57 -1.53
C PHE A 112 5.94 5.63 -2.71
N SER A 113 7.01 5.30 -3.41
CA SER A 113 6.96 4.32 -4.49
C SER A 113 8.27 3.56 -4.64
N ARG A 114 8.16 2.35 -5.19
CA ARG A 114 9.29 1.53 -5.61
C ARG A 114 8.90 0.64 -6.77
N GLU A 115 9.88 0.12 -7.51
CA GLU A 115 9.64 -0.97 -8.46
C GLU A 115 9.31 -2.27 -7.71
N ILE A 116 8.28 -2.98 -8.20
CA ILE A 116 7.96 -4.35 -7.84
C ILE A 116 7.76 -5.18 -9.11
N TYR A 117 8.04 -6.48 -9.01
CA TYR A 117 7.74 -7.45 -10.05
C TYR A 117 6.46 -8.22 -9.71
N LEU A 118 5.57 -8.36 -10.70
CA LEU A 118 4.46 -9.32 -10.63
C LEU A 118 4.99 -10.65 -11.13
N VAL A 119 4.89 -11.68 -10.29
CA VAL A 119 5.40 -13.03 -10.58
C VAL A 119 4.21 -13.96 -10.72
N ASP A 120 3.98 -14.57 -11.88
CA ASP A 120 2.93 -15.57 -12.04
C ASP A 120 3.21 -16.76 -11.12
N LYS A 121 2.41 -16.91 -10.06
CA LYS A 121 2.60 -17.91 -9.01
C LYS A 121 2.47 -19.35 -9.52
N ARG A 122 1.89 -19.57 -10.70
CA ARG A 122 1.81 -20.91 -11.33
C ARG A 122 3.11 -21.28 -12.03
N THR A 123 3.83 -20.31 -12.58
CA THR A 123 5.00 -20.55 -13.44
C THR A 123 6.32 -20.03 -12.87
N GLY A 124 6.27 -19.19 -11.83
CA GLY A 124 7.42 -18.53 -11.23
C GLY A 124 8.05 -17.44 -12.10
N ARG A 125 7.40 -17.04 -13.21
CA ARG A 125 7.94 -16.07 -14.16
C ARG A 125 7.50 -14.66 -13.83
N ILE A 126 8.40 -13.69 -14.00
CA ILE A 126 8.04 -12.28 -14.00
C ILE A 126 7.16 -12.01 -15.23
N VAL A 127 5.97 -11.47 -15.00
CA VAL A 127 4.97 -11.19 -16.03
C VAL A 127 4.70 -9.71 -16.21
N ALA A 128 5.04 -8.88 -15.23
CA ALA A 128 5.01 -7.42 -15.33
C ALA A 128 5.87 -6.77 -14.23
N TYR A 129 6.06 -5.46 -14.37
CA TYR A 129 6.56 -4.60 -13.30
C TYR A 129 5.56 -3.47 -13.02
N ARG A 130 5.57 -2.98 -11.78
CA ARG A 130 4.71 -1.88 -11.31
C ARG A 130 5.47 -0.99 -10.35
N TYR A 131 4.96 0.24 -10.21
CA TYR A 131 5.38 1.20 -9.20
C TYR A 131 4.19 1.52 -8.30
N PRO A 132 3.94 0.77 -7.21
CA PRO A 132 2.92 1.15 -6.23
C PRO A 132 3.15 2.57 -5.73
N ASN A 133 2.17 3.45 -5.96
CA ASN A 133 2.18 4.81 -5.46
C ASN A 133 1.32 4.87 -4.19
N VAL A 134 1.96 5.04 -3.04
CA VAL A 134 1.31 5.06 -1.72
C VAL A 134 1.35 6.48 -1.16
N SER A 135 0.19 7.12 -1.06
CA SER A 135 0.08 8.50 -0.56
C SER A 135 -0.26 8.51 0.92
N ILE A 136 0.54 9.20 1.71
CA ILE A 136 0.44 9.33 3.16
C ILE A 136 0.18 10.78 3.54
N ALA A 137 -0.83 11.05 4.36
CA ALA A 137 -1.05 12.40 4.89
C ALA A 137 0.09 12.83 5.82
N ALA A 138 0.59 14.06 5.66
CA ALA A 138 1.74 14.56 6.42
C ALA A 138 1.49 14.58 7.93
N VAL A 139 0.32 15.08 8.36
CA VAL A 139 -0.02 15.23 9.78
C VAL A 139 -0.48 13.92 10.40
N SER A 140 -1.55 13.32 9.85
CA SER A 140 -2.17 12.14 10.46
C SER A 140 -1.41 10.85 10.24
N LYS A 141 -0.46 10.83 9.30
CA LYS A 141 0.34 9.65 8.90
C LYS A 141 -0.49 8.49 8.35
N ASN A 142 -1.78 8.71 8.08
CA ASN A 142 -2.66 7.69 7.50
C ASN A 142 -2.40 7.55 6.00
N ILE A 143 -2.60 6.34 5.48
CA ILE A 143 -2.66 6.09 4.04
C ILE A 143 -3.94 6.72 3.50
N ILE A 144 -3.78 7.65 2.55
CA ILE A 144 -4.88 8.32 1.85
C ILE A 144 -5.28 7.54 0.61
N THR A 145 -4.32 7.00 -0.14
CA THR A 145 -4.58 6.10 -1.27
C THR A 145 -3.35 5.22 -1.55
N ALA A 146 -3.57 4.10 -2.23
CA ALA A 146 -2.53 3.25 -2.78
C ALA A 146 -3.03 2.55 -4.05
N PHE A 147 -2.22 2.58 -5.10
CA PHE A 147 -2.57 1.99 -6.40
C PHE A 147 -1.32 1.55 -7.17
N PRO A 148 -1.43 0.53 -8.03
CA PRO A 148 -0.33 0.16 -8.90
C PRO A 148 -0.24 1.19 -10.03
N ALA A 149 0.96 1.70 -10.30
CA ALA A 149 1.20 2.65 -11.38
C ALA A 149 2.27 2.15 -12.35
N SER A 150 2.36 2.80 -13.51
CA SER A 150 3.41 2.58 -14.51
C SER A 150 4.63 3.50 -14.31
N ALA A 151 4.60 4.37 -13.31
CA ALA A 151 5.70 5.27 -12.98
C ALA A 151 5.74 5.61 -11.49
N GLN A 152 6.96 5.88 -11.00
CA GLN A 152 7.25 6.34 -9.64
C GLN A 152 6.47 7.62 -9.28
N CYS A 153 6.37 7.90 -7.98
CA CYS A 153 5.79 9.11 -7.43
C CYS A 153 6.33 10.37 -8.11
N ARG A 154 5.42 11.23 -8.58
CA ARG A 154 5.69 12.61 -9.02
C ARG A 154 5.31 13.60 -7.95
#